data_AF-A0A426ZKW4-F1
#
_entry.id   AF-A0A426ZKW4-F1
#
_cell.length_a   1.000
_cell.length_b   1.000
_cell.length_c   1.000
_cell.angle_alpha   90.00
_cell.angle_beta   90.00
_cell.angle_gamma   90.00
#
_symmetry.space_group_name_H-M   'P 1'
#
loop_
_entity.id
_entity.type
_entity.pdbx_description
1 polymer ?
#
loop_
_entity_poly.entity_id
_entity_poly.type
_entity_poly.pdbx_seq_one_letter_code
_entity_poly.pdbx_strand_id
1 'polypeptide(L)'
;MVYEANARIRDPVYGCAGAIFQLQKQVSELQAQLARAHAELINLQAQQKNLIALICMEMAQTQQDYCTPQSVNALADSPYLYQNEAYFLDEISHGSAWDEPLWI
;
A
#
# COMPACT_ATOMS: atom_id res chain seq x y z
N MET A 1 -32.45 31.30 -10.99
CA MET A 1 -33.24 30.06 -11.17
C MET A 1 -33.26 29.53 -12.62
N VAL A 2 -32.39 29.97 -13.54
CA VAL A 2 -32.46 29.54 -14.96
C VAL A 2 -32.02 28.07 -15.13
N TYR A 3 -30.98 27.62 -14.43
CA TYR A 3 -30.46 26.24 -14.54
C TYR A 3 -31.48 25.20 -14.05
N GLU A 4 -32.10 25.42 -12.89
CA GLU A 4 -33.12 24.51 -12.35
C GLU A 4 -34.35 24.43 -13.25
N ALA A 5 -34.84 25.59 -13.73
CA ALA A 5 -35.96 25.65 -14.66
C ALA A 5 -35.67 24.87 -15.95
N ASN A 6 -34.49 25.09 -16.55
CA ASN A 6 -34.07 24.35 -17.75
C ASN A 6 -33.89 22.85 -17.48
N ALA A 7 -33.45 22.46 -16.29
CA ALA A 7 -33.34 21.06 -15.92
C ALA A 7 -34.72 20.39 -15.83
N ARG A 8 -35.71 21.05 -15.22
CA ARG A 8 -37.10 20.55 -15.14
C ARG A 8 -37.80 20.49 -16.51
N ILE A 9 -37.45 21.36 -17.46
CA ILE A 9 -37.99 21.27 -18.83
C ILE A 9 -37.49 19.99 -19.52
N ARG A 10 -36.22 19.63 -19.33
CA ARG A 10 -35.61 18.44 -19.95
C ARG A 10 -35.94 17.14 -19.22
N ASP A 11 -36.07 17.20 -17.90
CA ASP A 11 -36.46 16.10 -17.02
C ASP A 11 -37.51 16.61 -16.03
N PRO A 12 -38.82 16.47 -16.34
CA PRO A 12 -39.89 17.04 -15.53
C PRO A 12 -40.09 16.35 -14.19
N VAL A 13 -39.54 15.15 -14.00
CA VAL A 13 -39.69 14.40 -12.75
C VAL A 13 -38.51 14.69 -11.82
N TYR A 14 -37.28 14.59 -12.32
CA TYR A 14 -36.09 14.67 -11.47
C TYR A 14 -35.22 15.91 -11.70
N GLY A 15 -35.33 16.59 -12.83
CA GLY A 15 -34.63 17.86 -13.10
C GLY A 15 -33.16 17.87 -12.67
N CYS A 16 -32.78 18.81 -11.79
CA CYS A 16 -31.42 18.88 -11.24
C CYS A 16 -31.15 17.80 -10.17
N ALA A 17 -32.16 17.27 -9.49
CA ALA A 17 -31.99 16.18 -8.52
C ALA A 17 -31.51 14.88 -9.18
N GLY A 18 -31.94 14.62 -10.42
CA GLY A 18 -31.42 13.51 -11.23
C GLY A 18 -29.92 13.65 -11.51
N ALA A 19 -29.46 14.85 -11.86
CA ALA A 19 -28.04 15.12 -12.07
C ALA A 19 -27.23 14.94 -10.77
N ILE A 20 -27.74 15.42 -9.64
CA ILE A 20 -27.12 15.25 -8.32
C ILE A 20 -26.98 13.76 -7.99
N PHE A 21 -28.06 12.97 -8.15
CA PHE A 21 -28.04 11.54 -7.89
C PHE A 21 -27.00 10.80 -8.74
N GLN A 22 -26.89 11.13 -10.02
CA GLN A 22 -25.90 10.50 -10.90
C GLN A 22 -24.46 10.83 -10.47
N LEU A 23 -24.20 12.07 -10.07
CA LEU A 23 -22.90 12.45 -9.53
C LEU A 23 -22.59 11.71 -8.23
N GLN A 24 -23.56 11.59 -7.31
CA GLN A 24 -23.41 10.83 -6.08
C GLN A 24 -23.09 9.35 -6.37
N LYS A 25 -23.77 8.75 -7.34
CA LYS A 25 -23.48 7.38 -7.78
C LYS A 25 -22.06 7.24 -8.34
N GLN A 26 -21.64 8.17 -9.20
CA GLN A 26 -20.28 8.16 -9.77
C GLN A 26 -19.20 8.31 -8.69
N VAL A 27 -19.40 9.21 -7.72
CA VAL A 27 -18.49 9.36 -6.59
C VAL A 27 -18.39 8.07 -5.79
N SER A 28 -19.52 7.43 -5.48
CA SER A 28 -19.53 6.15 -4.75
C SER A 28 -18.82 5.04 -5.52
N GLU A 29 -19.02 4.96 -6.84
CA GLU A 29 -18.33 3.98 -7.68
C GLU A 29 -16.81 4.22 -7.71
N LEU A 30 -16.36 5.46 -7.85
CA LEU A 30 -14.94 5.82 -7.81
C LEU A 30 -14.32 5.52 -6.44
N GLN A 31 -15.02 5.82 -5.34
CA GLN A 31 -14.57 5.46 -3.99
C GLN A 31 -14.39 3.94 -3.83
N ALA A 32 -15.32 3.15 -4.37
CA ALA A 32 -15.22 1.69 -4.35
C ALA A 32 -14.05 1.16 -5.20
N GLN A 33 -13.75 1.80 -6.33
CA GLN A 33 -12.58 1.47 -7.15
C GLN A 33 -11.28 1.78 -6.40
N LEU A 34 -11.19 2.95 -5.76
CA LEU A 34 -10.04 3.35 -4.95
C LEU A 34 -9.81 2.38 -3.79
N ALA A 35 -10.87 2.02 -3.05
CA ALA A 35 -10.78 1.07 -1.95
C ALA A 35 -10.25 -0.30 -2.40
N ARG A 36 -10.68 -0.78 -3.59
CA ARG A 36 -10.14 -2.03 -4.17
C ARG A 36 -8.66 -1.92 -4.52
N ALA A 37 -8.26 -0.86 -5.21
CA ALA A 37 -6.86 -0.65 -5.56
C ALA A 37 -5.95 -0.57 -4.32
N HIS A 38 -6.42 0.08 -3.25
CA HIS A 38 -5.71 0.13 -1.97
C HIS A 38 -5.57 -1.25 -1.33
N ALA A 39 -6.65 -2.05 -1.32
CA ALA A 39 -6.60 -3.41 -0.79
C ALA A 39 -5.63 -4.30 -1.58
N GLU A 40 -5.58 -4.17 -2.91
CA GLU A 40 -4.62 -4.88 -3.76
C GLU A 40 -3.17 -4.49 -3.43
N LEU A 41 -2.89 -3.20 -3.26
CA LEU A 41 -1.57 -2.71 -2.90
C LEU A 41 -1.10 -3.30 -1.57
N ILE A 42 -1.95 -3.26 -0.53
CA ILE A 42 -1.62 -3.82 0.78
C ILE A 42 -1.39 -5.33 0.70
N ASN A 43 -2.19 -6.05 -0.10
CA ASN A 43 -2.02 -7.48 -0.30
C ASN A 43 -0.68 -7.79 -0.96
N LEU A 44 -0.31 -7.07 -2.02
CA LEU A 44 1.00 -7.24 -2.68
C LEU A 44 2.16 -6.93 -1.73
N GLN A 45 2.05 -5.88 -0.93
CA GLN A 45 3.06 -5.56 0.09
C GLN A 45 3.17 -6.66 1.16
N ALA A 46 2.05 -7.23 1.62
CA ALA A 46 2.07 -8.34 2.56
C ALA A 46 2.73 -9.60 1.95
N GLN A 47 2.42 -9.91 0.69
CA GLN A 47 3.06 -10.99 -0.05
C GLN A 47 4.57 -10.76 -0.19
N GLN A 48 4.99 -9.55 -0.56
CA GLN A 48 6.41 -9.20 -0.67
C GLN A 48 7.14 -9.39 0.67
N LYS A 49 6.57 -8.91 1.78
CA LYS A 49 7.14 -9.09 3.12
C LYS A 49 7.28 -10.56 3.50
N ASN A 50 6.28 -11.38 3.19
CA ASN A 50 6.33 -12.82 3.44
C ASN A 50 7.48 -13.49 2.65
N LEU A 51 7.67 -13.13 1.38
CA LEU A 51 8.77 -13.67 0.57
C LEU A 51 10.14 -13.27 1.12
N ILE A 52 10.31 -12.01 1.52
CA ILE A 52 11.56 -11.54 2.13
C ILE A 52 11.83 -12.30 3.43
N ALA A 53 10.82 -12.50 4.28
CA ALA A 53 10.98 -13.24 5.52
C ALA A 53 11.45 -14.69 5.28
N LEU A 54 10.90 -15.37 4.26
CA LEU A 54 11.34 -16.72 3.87
C LEU A 54 12.80 -16.73 3.45
N ILE A 55 13.21 -15.80 2.59
CA ILE A 55 14.61 -15.70 2.09
C ILE A 55 15.56 -15.40 3.26
N CYS A 56 15.22 -14.44 4.13
CA CYS A 56 16.05 -14.11 5.29
C CYS A 56 16.21 -15.30 6.25
N MET A 57 15.15 -16.08 6.46
CA MET A 57 15.17 -17.27 7.31
C MET A 57 16.02 -18.39 6.70
N GLU A 58 15.96 -18.58 5.37
CA GLU A 58 16.78 -19.56 4.66
C GLU A 58 18.28 -19.21 4.69
N MET A 59 18.63 -17.93 4.46
CA MET A 59 20.02 -17.45 4.56
C MET A 59 20.60 -17.59 5.99
N ALA A 60 19.75 -17.50 7.01
CA ALA A 60 20.17 -17.74 8.40
C ALA A 60 20.39 -19.23 8.71
N GLN A 61 19.66 -20.14 8.06
CA GLN A 61 19.84 -21.59 8.23
C GLN A 61 21.07 -22.11 7.49
N THR A 62 21.34 -21.61 6.28
CA THR A 62 22.54 -22.01 5.54
C THR A 62 23.81 -21.70 6.32
N GLN A 63 23.80 -20.62 7.13
CA GLN A 63 24.91 -20.27 8.03
C GLN A 63 25.24 -21.29 9.13
N GLN A 64 24.30 -22.18 9.48
CA GLN A 64 24.54 -23.17 10.55
C GLN A 64 25.09 -24.51 10.03
N ASP A 65 24.94 -24.82 8.75
CA ASP A 65 25.39 -26.10 8.19
C ASP A 65 26.87 -26.14 7.78
N TYR A 66 27.65 -25.07 8.02
CA TYR A 66 29.09 -25.03 7.69
C TYR A 66 30.05 -24.71 8.85
N CYS A 67 29.66 -24.89 10.11
CA CYS A 67 30.61 -24.76 11.22
C CYS A 67 30.75 -26.05 12.02
N THR A 68 31.66 -26.93 11.58
CA THR A 68 32.37 -27.89 12.42
C THR A 68 33.14 -27.16 13.53
N PRO A 69 33.14 -27.63 14.79
CA PRO A 69 33.77 -26.90 15.88
C PRO A 69 35.28 -27.13 15.90
N GLN A 70 36.08 -26.17 15.43
CA GLN A 70 37.51 -26.10 15.80
C GLN A 70 37.95 -24.65 16.07
N SER A 71 37.90 -24.35 17.37
CA SER A 71 38.80 -23.53 18.21
C SER A 71 39.72 -22.46 17.60
N VAL A 72 39.75 -21.34 18.35
CA VAL A 72 40.79 -20.30 18.58
C VAL A 72 40.94 -19.12 17.59
N ASN A 73 40.34 -18.00 18.01
CA ASN A 73 40.72 -16.58 17.92
C ASN A 73 41.87 -16.16 16.96
N ALA A 74 41.58 -15.25 16.01
CA ALA A 74 42.47 -14.14 15.65
C ALA A 74 41.76 -13.06 14.79
N LEU A 75 41.46 -11.92 15.43
CA LEU A 75 41.68 -10.52 15.01
C LEU A 75 41.41 -10.07 13.54
N ALA A 76 40.49 -9.09 13.44
CA ALA A 76 40.63 -7.81 12.74
C ALA A 76 41.01 -7.80 11.24
N ASP A 77 40.00 -7.53 10.40
CA ASP A 77 39.92 -6.36 9.50
C ASP A 77 39.01 -6.67 8.30
N SER A 78 37.81 -6.10 8.29
CA SER A 78 37.26 -5.47 7.07
C SER A 78 35.97 -4.71 7.40
N PRO A 79 35.99 -3.36 7.41
CA PRO A 79 34.82 -2.54 7.68
C PRO A 79 34.14 -2.11 6.39
N TYR A 80 33.76 -3.02 5.47
CA TYR A 80 33.00 -2.60 4.30
C TYR A 80 31.95 -3.62 3.82
N LEU A 81 30.74 -3.06 3.73
CA LEU A 81 29.64 -3.44 2.86
C LEU A 81 28.79 -4.64 3.29
N TYR A 82 27.83 -4.42 4.20
CA TYR A 82 26.44 -4.87 4.07
C TYR A 82 25.57 -4.07 5.07
N GLN A 83 25.48 -2.77 4.84
CA GLN A 83 24.64 -1.85 5.62
C GLN A 83 23.61 -1.19 4.69
N ASN A 84 23.08 -1.91 3.68
CA ASN A 84 22.26 -1.27 2.64
C ASN A 84 20.92 -1.94 2.28
N GLU A 85 20.50 -3.00 2.98
CA GLU A 85 19.22 -3.66 2.66
C GLU A 85 18.15 -3.50 3.76
N ALA A 86 18.54 -3.09 4.98
CA ALA A 86 17.59 -2.88 6.08
C ALA A 86 16.93 -1.49 6.07
N TYR A 87 17.53 -0.51 5.37
CA TYR A 87 17.07 0.90 5.36
C TYR A 87 16.00 1.17 4.30
N PHE A 88 15.87 0.31 3.28
CA PHE A 88 14.91 0.50 2.21
C PHE A 88 13.48 0.10 2.60
N LEU A 89 13.32 -0.79 3.59
CA LEU A 89 12.01 -1.27 4.05
C LEU A 89 11.29 -0.30 4.99
N ASP A 90 12.00 0.66 5.60
CA ASP A 90 11.42 1.61 6.55
C ASP A 90 10.73 2.80 5.82
N GLU A 91 11.23 3.19 4.65
CA GLU A 91 10.69 4.32 3.89
C GLU A 91 9.29 4.02 3.29
N ILE A 92 8.96 2.73 3.08
CA ILE A 92 7.64 2.30 2.62
C ILE A 92 6.61 2.30 3.77
N SER A 93 7.04 2.38 5.03
CA SER A 93 6.15 2.48 6.19
C SER A 93 5.62 3.92 6.41
N HIS A 94 6.23 4.93 5.79
CA HIS A 94 5.79 6.33 5.86
C HIS A 94 4.65 6.70 4.88
N GLY A 95 4.10 5.72 4.17
CA GLY A 95 3.02 5.92 3.19
C GLY A 95 1.60 6.05 3.75
N SER A 96 1.38 5.89 5.07
CA SER A 96 0.03 5.93 5.69
C SER A 96 -0.50 7.34 5.99
N ALA A 97 0.17 8.40 5.58
CA ALA A 97 -0.26 9.78 5.87
C ALA A 97 -1.55 10.22 5.14
N TRP A 98 -2.14 9.38 4.30
CA TRP A 98 -3.35 9.69 3.53
C TRP A 98 -4.62 8.99 4.07
N ASP A 99 -4.52 8.28 5.20
CA ASP A 99 -5.60 7.47 5.79
C ASP A 99 -6.69 8.29 6.53
N GLU A 100 -6.93 9.55 6.16
CA GLU A 100 -8.03 10.31 6.75
C GLU A 100 -9.04 10.80 5.71
N PRO A 101 -10.05 9.99 5.37
CA PRO A 101 -11.24 10.51 4.71
C PRO A 101 -12.04 11.34 5.72
N LEU A 102 -11.73 12.65 5.79
CA LEU A 102 -12.51 13.67 6.49
C LEU A 102 -13.83 13.97 5.75
N TRP A 103 -14.73 12.99 5.68
CA TRP A 103 -16.12 13.27 5.30
C TRP A 103 -17.07 12.53 6.24
N ILE A 104 -17.46 13.25 7.30
CA ILE A 104 -18.76 13.08 7.98
C ILE A 104 -19.77 13.97 7.26
#